data_AF-A0A6J8ACV5-F1
#
_entry.id   AF-A0A6J8ACV5-F1
#
_cell.length_a   1.000
_cell.length_b   1.000
_cell.length_c   1.000
_cell.angle_alpha   90.00
_cell.angle_beta   90.00
_cell.angle_gamma   90.00
#
_symmetry.space_group_name_H-M   'P 1'
#
loop_
_entity.id
_entity.type
_entity.pdbx_description
1 polymer ?
#
loop_
_entity_poly.entity_id
_entity_poly.type
_entity_poly.pdbx_seq_one_letter_code
_entity_poly.pdbx_strand_id
1 'polypeptide(L)'
;MPMHTIIADQCCFKQDNLPFEYFCIDHDILSCKECLAENHRSCQKVMSVDIASKGAKQSQSFIDATELVEYVLETTHVITKDRQSFITNIEKEANSVKNALRELKEEAISHIESIEKSLLHDLDLKKDKIIQKSKTTINETKDIEKMVKEKKDIFDLVDKHGSEKQAFLAAHAYKQDLTDLEKRVTNIRVANQYYNKTESREVTGSYKIYRVNRN
;
A
#
# COMPACT_ATOMS: atom_id res chain seq x y z
N MET A 1 -17.25 -12.46 -40.09
CA MET A 1 -18.08 -11.94 -41.20
C MET A 1 -17.92 -12.89 -42.37
N PRO A 2 -19.00 -13.34 -43.02
CA PRO A 2 -18.87 -14.23 -44.17
C PRO A 2 -18.19 -13.47 -45.31
N MET A 3 -17.12 -14.03 -45.87
CA MET A 3 -16.60 -13.64 -47.18
C MET A 3 -17.69 -13.97 -48.19
N HIS A 4 -18.46 -12.98 -48.63
CA HIS A 4 -19.19 -13.13 -49.88
C HIS A 4 -18.17 -13.12 -50.99
N THR A 5 -17.84 -14.33 -51.47
CA THR A 5 -17.21 -14.57 -52.77
C THR A 5 -17.83 -13.59 -53.77
N ILE A 6 -17.03 -12.93 -54.60
CA ILE A 6 -17.57 -12.21 -55.76
C ILE A 6 -18.08 -13.30 -56.70
N ILE A 7 -19.36 -13.66 -56.51
CA ILE A 7 -20.06 -14.66 -57.30
C ILE A 7 -20.32 -14.01 -58.65
N ALA A 8 -19.99 -14.72 -59.74
CA ALA A 8 -20.26 -14.35 -61.11
C ALA A 8 -21.77 -14.19 -61.44
N ASP A 9 -22.64 -14.24 -60.43
CA ASP A 9 -24.10 -14.19 -60.48
C ASP A 9 -24.63 -13.22 -59.41
N GLN A 10 -24.19 -11.96 -59.42
CA GLN A 10 -24.87 -10.94 -58.61
C GLN A 10 -26.21 -10.59 -59.26
N CYS A 11 -27.28 -10.79 -58.50
CA CYS A 11 -28.64 -10.50 -58.95
C CYS A 11 -29.16 -9.20 -58.36
N CYS A 12 -30.12 -8.59 -59.07
CA CYS A 12 -30.83 -7.42 -58.64
C CYS A 12 -31.59 -7.67 -57.33
N PHE A 13 -31.27 -6.89 -56.31
CA PHE A 13 -31.98 -6.97 -55.02
C PHE A 13 -33.45 -6.50 -55.07
N LYS A 14 -33.84 -5.80 -56.16
CA LYS A 14 -35.19 -5.25 -56.33
C LYS A 14 -36.13 -6.15 -57.11
N GLN A 15 -35.60 -7.02 -57.97
CA GLN A 15 -36.39 -7.91 -58.84
C GLN A 15 -35.80 -9.32 -58.77
N ASP A 16 -36.62 -10.28 -58.32
CA ASP A 16 -36.23 -11.62 -57.86
C ASP A 16 -35.14 -12.29 -58.70
N ASN A 17 -33.90 -12.25 -58.18
CA ASN A 17 -32.74 -12.96 -58.72
C ASN A 17 -32.43 -12.72 -60.21
N LEU A 18 -32.85 -11.60 -60.80
CA LEU A 18 -32.46 -11.25 -62.16
C LEU A 18 -31.00 -10.75 -62.23
N PRO A 19 -30.18 -11.19 -63.18
CA PRO A 19 -28.78 -10.76 -63.28
C PRO A 19 -28.66 -9.26 -63.63
N PHE A 20 -27.59 -8.64 -63.16
CA PHE A 20 -27.20 -7.30 -63.60
C PHE A 20 -26.59 -7.33 -65.00
N GLU A 21 -27.40 -7.05 -66.02
CA GLU A 21 -27.01 -7.10 -67.44
C GLU A 21 -26.65 -5.73 -68.03
N TYR A 22 -27.11 -4.64 -67.42
CA TYR A 22 -26.96 -3.28 -67.94
C TYR A 22 -26.34 -2.33 -66.91
N PHE A 23 -25.57 -1.36 -67.38
CA PHE A 23 -25.02 -0.27 -66.59
C PHE A 23 -25.58 1.06 -67.10
N CYS A 24 -26.18 1.84 -66.20
CA CYS A 24 -26.70 3.17 -66.48
C CYS A 24 -25.64 4.21 -66.10
N ILE A 25 -25.03 4.86 -67.09
CA ILE A 25 -24.02 5.90 -66.88
C ILE A 25 -24.63 7.16 -66.26
N ASP A 26 -25.87 7.50 -66.64
CA ASP A 26 -26.54 8.70 -66.13
C ASP A 26 -26.72 8.68 -64.60
N HIS A 27 -26.72 7.48 -64.00
CA HIS A 27 -26.91 7.28 -62.55
C HIS A 27 -25.76 6.52 -61.87
N ASP A 28 -24.74 6.08 -62.63
CA ASP A 28 -23.62 5.26 -62.15
C ASP A 28 -24.04 3.98 -61.39
N ILE A 29 -25.04 3.26 -61.92
CA ILE A 29 -25.67 2.11 -61.25
C ILE A 29 -25.81 0.91 -62.20
N LEU A 30 -25.57 -0.30 -61.67
CA LEU A 30 -25.91 -1.57 -62.32
C LEU A 30 -27.43 -1.84 -62.25
N SER A 31 -28.00 -2.30 -63.35
CA SER A 31 -29.43 -2.56 -63.52
C SER A 31 -29.70 -3.89 -64.22
N CYS A 32 -30.73 -4.62 -63.78
CA CYS A 32 -31.28 -5.73 -64.56
C CYS A 32 -32.25 -5.20 -65.63
N LYS A 33 -32.67 -6.06 -66.55
CA LYS A 33 -33.62 -5.72 -67.63
C LYS A 33 -34.90 -5.04 -67.15
N GLU A 34 -35.44 -5.43 -65.99
CA GLU A 34 -36.67 -4.87 -65.44
C GLU A 34 -36.45 -3.50 -64.80
N CYS A 35 -35.37 -3.36 -64.01
CA CYS A 35 -34.98 -2.05 -63.49
C CYS A 35 -34.70 -1.05 -64.61
N LEU A 36 -34.13 -1.50 -65.73
CA LEU A 36 -33.94 -0.68 -66.91
C LEU A 36 -35.29 -0.22 -67.50
N ALA A 37 -36.24 -1.14 -67.69
CA ALA A 37 -37.55 -0.84 -68.27
C ALA A 37 -38.43 0.05 -67.39
N GLU A 38 -38.35 -0.10 -66.06
CA GLU A 38 -39.18 0.63 -65.10
C GLU A 38 -38.58 1.98 -64.71
N ASN A 39 -37.28 2.02 -64.39
CA ASN A 39 -36.67 3.17 -63.73
C ASN A 39 -35.67 3.93 -64.61
N HIS A 40 -35.11 3.28 -65.63
CA HIS A 40 -34.07 3.88 -66.48
C HIS A 40 -34.48 4.00 -67.96
N ARG A 41 -35.78 3.86 -68.28
CA ARG A 41 -36.31 3.94 -69.66
C ARG A 41 -36.03 5.28 -70.34
N SER A 42 -35.93 6.35 -69.57
CA SER A 42 -35.62 7.70 -70.04
C SER A 42 -34.12 8.03 -70.02
N CYS A 43 -33.27 7.14 -69.50
CA CYS A 43 -31.82 7.33 -69.50
C CYS A 43 -31.29 7.19 -70.91
N GLN A 44 -30.40 8.10 -71.32
CA GLN A 44 -29.87 8.12 -72.68
C GLN A 44 -28.55 7.34 -72.77
N LYS A 45 -27.85 7.14 -71.65
CA LYS A 45 -26.55 6.47 -71.60
C LYS A 45 -26.64 5.17 -70.82
N VAL A 46 -27.28 4.17 -71.42
CA VAL A 46 -27.32 2.81 -70.90
C VAL A 46 -26.58 1.89 -71.87
N MET A 47 -25.75 1.00 -71.33
CA MET A 47 -25.02 0.00 -72.10
C MET A 47 -25.00 -1.34 -71.36
N SER A 48 -24.70 -2.43 -72.06
CA SER A 48 -24.51 -3.72 -71.39
C SER A 48 -23.27 -3.68 -70.48
N VAL A 49 -23.30 -4.47 -69.41
CA VAL A 49 -22.15 -4.60 -68.49
C VAL A 49 -20.92 -5.14 -69.24
N ASP A 50 -21.10 -6.01 -70.24
CA ASP A 50 -20.00 -6.50 -71.09
C ASP A 50 -19.29 -5.38 -71.86
N ILE A 51 -20.01 -4.32 -72.22
CA ILE A 51 -19.43 -3.15 -72.89
C ILE A 51 -18.84 -2.20 -71.85
N ALA A 52 -19.57 -1.92 -70.76
CA ALA A 52 -19.14 -1.01 -69.69
C ALA A 52 -17.88 -1.50 -68.96
N SER A 53 -17.71 -2.82 -68.83
CA SER A 53 -16.57 -3.44 -68.14
C SER A 53 -15.29 -3.49 -68.98
N LYS A 54 -15.34 -3.14 -70.27
CA LYS A 54 -14.15 -3.12 -71.13
C LYS A 54 -13.16 -2.10 -70.61
N GLY A 55 -11.97 -2.59 -70.25
CA GLY A 55 -10.93 -1.73 -69.68
C GLY A 55 -11.13 -1.40 -68.20
N ALA A 56 -12.11 -1.98 -67.51
CA ALA A 56 -12.41 -1.66 -66.11
C ALA A 56 -11.20 -1.87 -65.18
N LYS A 57 -10.38 -2.91 -65.44
CA LYS A 57 -9.15 -3.16 -64.67
C LYS A 57 -8.08 -2.08 -64.85
N GLN A 58 -8.17 -1.31 -65.93
CA GLN A 58 -7.29 -0.18 -66.23
C GLN A 58 -7.95 1.17 -65.89
N SER A 59 -9.20 1.15 -65.40
CA SER A 59 -9.90 2.37 -64.99
C SER A 59 -9.29 2.93 -63.71
N GLN A 60 -9.30 4.27 -63.60
CA GLN A 60 -8.82 4.94 -62.39
C GLN A 60 -9.61 4.46 -61.15
N SER A 61 -10.92 4.28 -61.27
CA SER A 61 -11.76 3.81 -60.16
C SER A 61 -11.35 2.44 -59.63
N PHE A 62 -10.91 1.51 -60.50
CA PHE A 62 -10.41 0.21 -60.06
C PHE A 62 -9.03 0.31 -59.41
N ILE A 63 -8.15 1.16 -59.94
CA ILE A 63 -6.82 1.43 -59.36
C ILE A 63 -6.99 2.06 -57.98
N ASP A 64 -7.79 3.13 -57.86
CA ASP A 64 -8.09 3.83 -56.61
C ASP A 64 -8.70 2.88 -55.57
N ALA A 65 -9.64 2.03 -55.97
CA ALA A 65 -10.23 1.04 -55.07
C ALA A 65 -9.20 0.00 -54.59
N THR A 66 -8.30 -0.43 -55.48
CA THR A 66 -7.22 -1.38 -55.13
C THR A 66 -6.24 -0.76 -54.15
N GLU A 67 -5.77 0.46 -54.44
CA GLU A 67 -4.89 1.23 -53.57
C GLU A 67 -5.53 1.52 -52.21
N LEU A 68 -6.83 1.84 -52.19
CA LEU A 68 -7.58 2.06 -50.95
C LEU A 68 -7.65 0.79 -50.11
N VAL A 69 -7.90 -0.37 -50.73
CA VAL A 69 -7.92 -1.67 -50.02
C VAL A 69 -6.56 -1.98 -49.42
N GLU A 70 -5.47 -1.79 -50.18
CA GLU A 70 -4.11 -1.99 -49.69
C GLU A 70 -3.77 -1.03 -48.54
N TYR A 71 -4.11 0.25 -48.68
CA TYR A 71 -3.92 1.26 -47.64
C TYR A 71 -4.69 0.91 -46.36
N VAL A 72 -5.97 0.52 -46.47
CA VAL A 72 -6.79 0.12 -45.32
C VAL A 72 -6.20 -1.13 -44.66
N LEU A 73 -5.74 -2.11 -45.45
CA LEU A 73 -5.13 -3.33 -44.92
C LEU A 73 -3.85 -3.03 -44.14
N GLU A 74 -2.94 -2.24 -44.71
CA GLU A 74 -1.67 -1.88 -44.05
C GLU A 74 -1.93 -1.05 -42.78
N THR A 75 -2.81 -0.06 -42.88
CA THR A 75 -3.15 0.82 -41.75
C THR A 75 -3.78 0.04 -40.61
N THR A 76 -4.72 -0.87 -40.90
CA THR A 76 -5.35 -1.71 -39.87
C THR A 76 -4.37 -2.69 -39.24
N HIS A 77 -3.43 -3.24 -40.03
CA HIS A 77 -2.36 -4.09 -39.51
C HIS A 77 -1.43 -3.32 -38.55
N VAL A 78 -0.98 -2.12 -38.93
CA VAL A 78 -0.16 -1.24 -38.07
C VAL A 78 -0.89 -0.91 -36.78
N ILE A 79 -2.14 -0.45 -36.86
CA ILE A 79 -2.96 -0.13 -35.67
C ILE A 79 -3.08 -1.34 -34.76
N THR A 80 -3.32 -2.53 -35.32
CA THR A 80 -3.47 -3.76 -34.52
C THR A 80 -2.16 -4.08 -33.78
N LYS A 81 -1.02 -3.99 -34.46
CA LYS A 81 0.30 -4.23 -33.88
C LYS A 81 0.63 -3.21 -32.77
N ASP A 82 0.36 -1.94 -33.01
CA ASP A 82 0.59 -0.88 -32.02
C ASP A 82 -0.28 -1.08 -30.78
N ARG A 83 -1.55 -1.45 -30.97
CA ARG A 83 -2.45 -1.75 -29.84
C ARG A 83 -2.01 -2.97 -29.07
N GLN A 84 -1.52 -4.01 -29.75
CA GLN A 84 -0.98 -5.19 -29.08
C GLN A 84 0.25 -4.84 -28.23
N SER A 85 1.18 -4.04 -28.77
CA SER A 85 2.35 -3.57 -28.02
C SER A 85 1.95 -2.70 -26.84
N PHE A 86 0.98 -1.81 -27.02
CA PHE A 86 0.47 -0.94 -25.97
C PHE A 86 -0.14 -1.74 -24.80
N ILE A 87 -0.95 -2.77 -25.09
CA ILE A 87 -1.51 -3.67 -24.07
C ILE A 87 -0.37 -4.34 -23.29
N THR A 88 0.62 -4.91 -23.97
CA THR A 88 1.76 -5.56 -23.30
C THR A 88 2.55 -4.58 -22.41
N ASN A 89 2.71 -3.33 -22.84
CA ASN A 89 3.38 -2.30 -22.05
C ASN A 89 2.58 -1.94 -20.79
N ILE A 90 1.25 -1.76 -20.92
CA ILE A 90 0.36 -1.52 -19.77
C ILE A 90 0.43 -2.68 -18.78
N GLU A 91 0.38 -3.92 -19.25
CA GLU A 91 0.44 -5.10 -18.37
C GLU A 91 1.78 -5.16 -17.62
N LYS A 92 2.89 -4.86 -18.31
CA LYS A 92 4.22 -4.78 -17.71
C LYS A 92 4.29 -3.69 -16.64
N GLU A 93 3.79 -2.49 -16.95
CA GLU A 93 3.79 -1.37 -16.01
C GLU A 93 2.90 -1.66 -14.80
N ALA A 94 1.70 -2.20 -15.01
CA ALA A 94 0.81 -2.60 -13.93
C ALA A 94 1.46 -3.64 -13.00
N ASN A 95 2.19 -4.62 -13.55
CA ASN A 95 2.94 -5.59 -12.75
C ASN A 95 4.12 -4.95 -12.01
N SER A 96 4.82 -4.01 -12.64
CA SER A 96 5.89 -3.25 -11.99
C SER A 96 5.37 -2.47 -10.78
N VAL A 97 4.24 -1.77 -10.94
CA VAL A 97 3.59 -1.02 -9.85
C VAL A 97 3.14 -1.96 -8.72
N LYS A 98 2.55 -3.12 -9.04
CA LYS A 98 2.18 -4.12 -8.03
C LYS A 98 3.38 -4.62 -7.23
N ASN A 99 4.50 -4.88 -7.89
CA ASN A 99 5.73 -5.33 -7.23
C ASN A 99 6.31 -4.24 -6.33
N ALA A 100 6.41 -3.00 -6.83
CA ALA A 100 6.88 -1.87 -6.03
C ALA A 100 6.00 -1.63 -4.79
N LEU A 101 4.68 -1.79 -4.92
CA LEU A 101 3.76 -1.67 -3.79
C LEU A 101 3.97 -2.79 -2.76
N ARG A 102 4.26 -4.02 -3.20
CA ARG A 102 4.56 -5.14 -2.31
C ARG A 102 5.88 -4.90 -1.56
N GLU A 103 6.92 -4.48 -2.26
CA GLU A 103 8.23 -4.16 -1.67
C GLU A 103 8.10 -3.05 -0.62
N LEU A 104 7.38 -1.96 -0.94
CA LEU A 104 7.14 -0.87 0.00
C LEU A 104 6.39 -1.35 1.25
N LYS A 105 5.40 -2.25 1.09
CA LYS A 105 4.66 -2.84 2.22
C LYS A 105 5.60 -3.67 3.10
N GLU A 106 6.43 -4.53 2.50
CA GLU A 106 7.38 -5.37 3.23
C GLU A 106 8.41 -4.53 3.98
N GLU A 107 8.92 -3.47 3.36
CA GLU A 107 9.84 -2.50 3.99
C GLU A 107 9.18 -1.78 5.17
N ALA A 108 7.93 -1.32 5.01
CA ALA A 108 7.21 -0.65 6.09
C ALA A 108 6.97 -1.58 7.30
N ILE A 109 6.61 -2.85 7.05
CA ILE A 109 6.46 -3.86 8.11
C ILE A 109 7.81 -4.07 8.81
N SER A 110 8.89 -4.25 8.05
CA SER A 110 10.23 -4.45 8.61
C SER A 110 10.67 -3.29 9.52
N HIS A 111 10.42 -2.04 9.09
CA HIS A 111 10.72 -0.86 9.91
C HIS A 111 9.88 -0.81 11.19
N ILE A 112 8.58 -1.13 11.12
CA ILE A 112 7.71 -1.18 12.31
C ILE A 112 8.20 -2.24 13.29
N GLU A 113 8.53 -3.44 12.82
CA GLU A 113 9.06 -4.52 13.66
C GLU A 113 10.41 -4.15 14.29
N SER A 114 11.27 -3.44 13.57
CA SER A 114 12.55 -2.95 14.09
C SER A 114 12.35 -1.93 15.21
N ILE A 115 11.44 -0.97 15.02
CA ILE A 115 11.08 0.04 16.03
C ILE A 115 10.49 -0.65 17.26
N GLU A 116 9.56 -1.58 17.07
CA GLU A 116 8.95 -2.33 18.18
C GLU A 116 10.01 -3.09 19.00
N LYS A 117 10.90 -3.83 18.34
CA LYS A 117 12.01 -4.55 19.01
C LYS A 117 12.91 -3.59 19.79
N SER A 118 13.26 -2.44 19.22
CA SER A 118 14.08 -1.44 19.89
C SER A 118 13.38 -0.88 21.14
N LEU A 119 12.10 -0.54 21.02
CA LEU A 119 11.32 0.01 22.14
C LEU A 119 11.12 -1.01 23.26
N LEU A 120 10.86 -2.27 22.92
CA LEU A 120 10.77 -3.35 23.90
C LEU A 120 12.10 -3.58 24.62
N HIS A 121 13.22 -3.55 23.88
CA HIS A 121 14.54 -3.65 24.47
C HIS A 121 14.84 -2.49 25.43
N ASP A 122 14.56 -1.25 25.03
CA ASP A 122 14.74 -0.07 25.88
C ASP A 122 13.85 -0.13 27.14
N LEU A 123 12.62 -0.63 26.99
CA LEU A 123 11.71 -0.85 28.11
C LEU A 123 12.27 -1.87 29.10
N ASP A 124 12.78 -3.00 28.60
CA ASP A 124 13.39 -4.03 29.45
C ASP A 124 14.64 -3.50 30.17
N LEU A 125 15.51 -2.75 29.49
CA LEU A 125 16.67 -2.12 30.12
C LEU A 125 16.27 -1.13 31.22
N LYS A 126 15.24 -0.30 30.98
CA LYS A 126 14.72 0.62 32.00
C LYS A 126 14.11 -0.13 33.17
N LYS A 127 13.28 -1.14 32.90
CA LYS A 127 12.66 -2.01 33.92
C LYS A 127 13.73 -2.65 34.80
N ASP A 128 14.76 -3.24 34.20
CA ASP A 128 15.82 -3.92 34.94
C ASP A 128 16.63 -2.93 35.78
N LYS A 129 16.92 -1.74 35.26
CA LYS A 129 17.59 -0.68 36.03
C LYS A 129 16.78 -0.25 37.26
N ILE A 130 15.46 -0.08 37.11
CA ILE A 130 14.55 0.26 38.22
C ILE A 130 14.51 -0.88 39.24
N ILE A 131 14.40 -2.13 38.79
CA ILE A 131 14.40 -3.31 39.66
C ILE A 131 15.70 -3.41 40.43
N GLN A 132 16.86 -3.25 39.78
CA GLN A 132 18.16 -3.32 40.44
C GLN A 132 18.32 -2.24 41.51
N LYS A 133 17.95 -1.01 41.18
CA LYS A 133 17.97 0.09 42.15
C LYS A 133 17.06 -0.17 43.35
N SER A 134 15.85 -0.68 43.10
CA SER A 134 14.91 -1.06 44.16
C SER A 134 15.48 -2.16 45.05
N LYS A 135 16.15 -3.16 44.48
CA LYS A 135 16.84 -4.21 45.23
C LYS A 135 17.96 -3.65 46.11
N THR A 136 18.77 -2.73 45.60
CA THR A 136 19.80 -2.06 46.40
C THR A 136 19.18 -1.31 47.58
N THR A 137 18.12 -0.51 47.35
CA THR A 137 17.42 0.21 48.42
C THR A 137 16.82 -0.74 49.46
N ILE A 138 16.24 -1.86 49.04
CA ILE A 138 15.70 -2.89 49.95
C ILE A 138 16.83 -3.47 50.83
N ASN A 139 17.97 -3.81 50.24
CA ASN A 139 19.09 -4.37 50.98
C ASN A 139 19.65 -3.37 51.99
N GLU A 140 19.88 -2.12 51.59
CA GLU A 140 20.33 -1.06 52.50
C GLU A 140 19.35 -0.84 53.66
N THR A 141 18.05 -0.89 53.38
CA THR A 141 17.02 -0.72 54.41
C THR A 141 17.00 -1.91 55.39
N LYS A 142 17.18 -3.14 54.89
CA LYS A 142 17.28 -4.35 55.74
C LYS A 142 18.51 -4.30 56.65
N ASP A 143 19.64 -3.84 56.14
CA ASP A 143 20.86 -3.68 56.94
C ASP A 143 20.64 -2.66 58.06
N ILE A 144 19.98 -1.54 57.75
CA ILE A 144 19.59 -0.54 58.76
C ILE A 144 18.62 -1.12 59.78
N GLU A 145 17.58 -1.83 59.34
CA GLU A 145 16.61 -2.49 60.23
C GLU A 145 17.31 -3.45 61.20
N LYS A 146 18.25 -4.25 60.70
CA LYS A 146 19.05 -5.16 61.52
C LYS A 146 19.86 -4.41 62.58
N MET A 147 20.59 -3.36 62.18
CA MET A 147 21.38 -2.54 63.11
C MET A 147 20.50 -1.89 64.18
N VAL A 148 19.35 -1.32 63.80
CA VAL A 148 18.41 -0.72 64.76
C VAL A 148 17.85 -1.76 65.72
N LYS A 149 17.52 -2.96 65.23
CA LYS A 149 17.02 -4.07 66.06
C LYS A 149 18.06 -4.52 67.09
N GLU A 150 19.32 -4.70 66.68
CA GLU A 150 20.41 -5.05 67.60
C GLU A 150 20.57 -4.02 68.72
N LYS A 151 20.52 -2.72 68.40
CA LYS A 151 20.56 -1.67 69.43
C LYS A 151 19.32 -1.72 70.32
N LYS A 152 18.13 -1.89 69.75
CA LYS A 152 16.88 -2.01 70.50
C LYS A 152 16.92 -3.15 71.51
N ASP A 153 17.39 -4.34 71.10
CA ASP A 153 17.50 -5.50 71.98
C ASP A 153 18.41 -5.22 73.19
N ILE A 154 19.48 -4.43 73.00
CA ILE A 154 20.35 -3.97 74.10
C ILE A 154 19.60 -3.00 75.03
N PHE A 155 18.87 -2.02 74.48
CA PHE A 155 18.07 -1.09 75.29
C PHE A 155 17.00 -1.84 76.09
N ASP A 156 16.29 -2.79 75.48
CA ASP A 156 15.28 -3.61 76.15
C ASP A 156 15.89 -4.48 77.28
N LEU A 157 17.12 -4.97 77.10
CA LEU A 157 17.83 -5.74 78.14
C LEU A 157 18.23 -4.84 79.32
N VAL A 158 18.77 -3.66 79.03
CA VAL A 158 19.20 -2.70 80.05
C VAL A 158 18.01 -2.11 80.80
N ASP A 159 16.87 -1.89 80.13
CA ASP A 159 15.63 -1.45 80.76
C ASP A 159 15.08 -2.50 81.75
N LYS A 160 15.11 -3.78 81.38
CA LYS A 160 14.58 -4.87 82.22
C LYS A 160 15.49 -5.27 83.38
N HIS A 161 16.80 -5.24 83.18
CA HIS A 161 17.77 -5.88 84.08
C HIS A 161 18.97 -5.00 84.45
N GLY A 162 19.10 -3.82 83.84
CA GLY A 162 20.23 -2.92 84.05
C GLY A 162 20.01 -1.94 85.20
N SER A 163 21.12 -1.45 85.74
CA SER A 163 21.15 -0.30 86.64
C SER A 163 21.02 1.01 85.86
N GLU A 164 20.62 2.10 86.53
CA GLU A 164 20.56 3.45 85.94
C GLU A 164 21.89 3.87 85.29
N LYS A 165 23.03 3.47 85.89
CA LYS A 165 24.35 3.70 85.33
C LYS A 165 24.54 3.02 83.98
N GLN A 166 24.08 1.77 83.83
CA GLN A 166 24.16 1.03 82.56
C GLN A 166 23.24 1.64 81.50
N ALA A 167 22.03 2.10 81.88
CA ALA A 167 21.13 2.83 80.99
C ALA A 167 21.76 4.13 80.48
N PHE A 168 22.36 4.92 81.38
CA PHE A 168 23.06 6.15 81.02
C PHE A 168 24.22 5.90 80.04
N LEU A 169 25.04 4.88 80.30
CA LEU A 169 26.17 4.51 79.44
C LEU A 169 25.71 4.02 78.07
N ALA A 170 24.68 3.15 77.99
CA ALA A 170 24.15 2.66 76.71
C ALA A 170 23.56 3.79 75.86
N ALA A 171 22.79 4.70 76.49
CA ALA A 171 22.22 5.86 75.82
C ALA A 171 23.32 6.78 75.25
N HIS A 172 24.39 7.05 76.01
CA HIS A 172 25.50 7.87 75.53
C HIS A 172 26.34 7.17 74.48
N ALA A 173 26.60 5.86 74.62
CA ALA A 173 27.41 5.09 73.69
C ALA A 173 26.78 5.00 72.30
N TYR A 174 25.46 4.87 72.19
CA TYR A 174 24.77 4.69 70.91
C TYR A 174 24.07 5.94 70.37
N LYS A 175 24.15 7.08 71.06
CA LYS A 175 23.49 8.32 70.64
C LYS A 175 23.87 8.72 69.21
N GLN A 176 25.17 8.69 68.90
CA GLN A 176 25.67 9.07 67.59
C GLN A 176 25.27 8.05 66.52
N ASP A 177 25.47 6.75 66.78
CA ASP A 177 25.04 5.66 65.88
C ASP A 177 23.56 5.80 65.48
N LEU A 178 22.67 6.00 66.47
CA LEU A 178 21.23 6.13 66.22
C LEU A 178 20.90 7.40 65.41
N THR A 179 21.58 8.51 65.70
CA THR A 179 21.41 9.76 64.95
C THR A 179 21.83 9.59 63.48
N ASP A 180 22.92 8.85 63.23
CA ASP A 180 23.40 8.62 61.87
C ASP A 180 22.53 7.61 61.10
N LEU A 181 21.99 6.59 61.78
CA LEU A 181 20.99 5.69 61.21
C LEU A 181 19.69 6.43 60.86
N GLU A 182 19.21 7.33 61.72
CA GLU A 182 18.03 8.18 61.47
C GLU A 182 18.21 9.02 60.19
N LYS A 183 19.38 9.68 60.04
CA LYS A 183 19.69 10.45 58.83
C LYS A 183 19.67 9.58 57.58
N ARG A 184 20.26 8.38 57.64
CA ARG A 184 20.29 7.44 56.51
C ARG A 184 18.88 7.01 56.09
N VAL A 185 18.03 6.62 57.04
CA VAL A 185 16.62 6.25 56.76
C VAL A 185 15.85 7.43 56.19
N THR A 186 16.04 8.62 56.75
CA THR A 186 15.37 9.85 56.28
C THR A 186 15.77 10.15 54.84
N ASN A 187 17.05 10.05 54.50
CA ASN A 187 17.54 10.26 53.14
C ASN A 187 16.94 9.25 52.14
N ILE A 188 16.89 7.96 52.50
CA ILE A 188 16.26 6.93 51.67
C ILE A 188 14.77 7.22 51.48
N ARG A 189 14.07 7.59 52.56
CA ARG A 189 12.63 7.92 52.52
C ARG A 189 12.34 9.11 51.61
N VAL A 190 13.11 10.20 51.75
CA VAL A 190 12.97 11.39 50.91
C VAL A 190 13.25 11.04 49.46
N ALA A 191 14.35 10.33 49.17
CA ALA A 191 14.67 9.89 47.82
C ALA A 191 13.52 9.08 47.19
N ASN A 192 12.96 8.10 47.91
CA ASN A 192 11.84 7.28 47.42
C ASN A 192 10.57 8.11 47.15
N GLN A 193 10.28 9.14 47.94
CA GLN A 193 9.15 10.04 47.68
C GLN A 193 9.30 10.84 46.37
N TYR A 194 10.54 11.20 46.01
CA TYR A 194 10.83 11.83 44.72
C TYR A 194 10.74 10.81 43.56
N TYR A 195 11.35 9.63 43.70
CA TYR A 195 11.32 8.58 42.67
C TYR A 195 9.89 8.15 42.31
N ASN A 196 9.03 7.94 43.31
CA ASN A 196 7.63 7.56 43.10
C ASN A 196 6.80 8.66 42.40
N LYS A 197 7.22 9.93 42.45
CA LYS A 197 6.53 11.03 41.74
C LYS A 197 6.99 11.20 40.29
N THR A 198 8.26 10.90 40.00
CA THR A 198 8.85 11.10 38.67
C THR A 198 8.59 9.91 37.74
N GLU A 199 8.71 8.67 38.21
CA GLU A 199 8.55 7.50 37.34
C GLU A 199 7.08 7.19 36.99
N SER A 200 6.11 7.54 37.84
CA SER A 200 4.68 7.44 37.49
C SER A 200 4.27 8.34 36.32
N ARG A 201 5.03 9.41 36.04
CA ARG A 201 4.84 10.29 34.87
C ARG A 201 5.55 9.77 33.62
N GLU A 202 6.71 9.12 33.77
CA GLU A 202 7.46 8.60 32.62
C GLU A 202 6.86 7.30 32.04
N VAL A 203 6.28 6.46 32.90
CA VAL A 203 5.60 5.22 32.47
C VAL A 203 4.27 5.50 31.76
N THR A 204 3.62 6.63 32.05
CA THR A 204 2.33 7.02 31.43
C THR A 204 2.46 8.05 30.31
N GLY A 205 3.60 8.75 30.18
CA GLY A 205 3.74 9.94 29.34
C GLY A 205 4.18 9.74 27.88
N SER A 206 4.48 8.51 27.45
CA SER A 206 5.18 8.29 26.16
C SER A 206 4.27 7.91 24.97
N TYR A 207 2.95 7.89 25.12
CA TYR A 207 2.00 7.66 24.02
C TYR A 207 1.26 8.94 23.60
N LYS A 208 1.99 10.00 23.25
CA LYS A 208 1.42 11.05 22.40
C LYS A 208 1.59 10.63 20.94
N ILE A 209 0.67 9.80 20.47
CA ILE A 209 0.51 9.50 19.04
C ILE A 209 0.26 10.83 18.33
N TYR A 210 1.18 11.22 17.45
CA TYR A 210 1.04 12.38 16.58
C TYR A 210 -0.22 12.19 15.72
N ARG A 211 -1.32 12.86 16.06
CA ARG A 211 -2.45 13.02 15.15
C ARG A 211 -1.99 13.90 14.00
N VAL A 212 -1.75 13.28 12.84
CA VAL A 212 -1.60 13.98 11.57
C VAL A 212 -2.98 14.55 11.23
N ASN A 213 -3.15 15.86 11.45
CA ASN A 213 -4.30 16.60 10.92
C ASN A 213 -4.15 16.63 9.39
N ARG A 214 -5.05 15.94 8.68
CA ARG A 214 -5.28 16.18 7.26
C ARG A 214 -6.35 17.27 7.15
N ASN A 215 -5.95 18.41 6.57
CA ASN A 215 -6.86 19.37 5.97
C ASN A 215 -7.41 18.81 4.65
#